data_AF-R2R1Y8-F1
#
_entry.id   AF-R2R1Y8-F1
#
_cell.length_a   1.000
_cell.length_b   1.000
_cell.length_c   1.000
_cell.angle_alpha   90.00
_cell.angle_beta   90.00
_cell.angle_gamma   90.00
#
_symmetry.space_group_name_H-M   'P 1'
#
loop_
_entity.id
_entity.type
_entity.pdbx_description
1 polymer ?
#
loop_
_entity_poly.entity_id
_entity_poly.type
_entity_poly.pdbx_seq_one_letter_code
_entity_poly.pdbx_strand_id
1 'polypeptide(L)'
;MKNRGRTMKVISRFFIAFLSSVFLFAFLILLTLRLTLFSENYIAKQAAKANYYSELTEEINRQIENSALGSNIPQGVLNESIKKELVEKDVNAYFNAMYNTGAKYSISNEKGIHDDVSKAITDYMKEKNIEVTPESEQAVVGLSDNAVNIYKGYIELPFLVSYGRKVMNYKSKLVIFMIVCGVLWALLSFFLYSSLRGYFHRLLRYWAYICIGSGLMMVVVPTLIIMQGFLKKLGIQSKAMYDFIQNYLSSFLWLFIIVGMVSIAAGIIFAVLSEVKRKQLFSTE
;
A
#
# COMPACT_ATOMS: atom_id res chain seq x y z
N MET A 1 0.24 29.89 -48.81
CA MET A 1 -0.75 28.95 -48.22
C MET A 1 -0.23 27.52 -47.96
N LYS A 2 0.76 26.99 -48.70
CA LYS A 2 1.29 25.61 -48.56
C LYS A 2 1.91 25.26 -47.18
N ASN A 3 2.50 26.24 -46.48
CA ASN A 3 3.09 26.04 -45.15
C ASN A 3 2.06 25.89 -44.02
N ARG A 4 0.90 26.58 -44.07
CA ARG A 4 -0.15 26.48 -43.04
C ARG A 4 -0.71 25.05 -42.90
N GLY A 5 -0.87 24.33 -44.01
CA GLY A 5 -1.34 22.94 -43.99
C GLY A 5 -0.32 21.94 -43.42
N ARG A 6 1.00 22.23 -43.56
CA ARG A 6 2.06 21.37 -43.01
C ARG A 6 2.24 21.60 -41.51
N THR A 7 2.21 22.85 -41.04
CA THR A 7 2.29 23.18 -39.62
C THR A 7 1.08 22.63 -38.85
N MET A 8 -0.13 22.76 -39.39
CA MET A 8 -1.35 22.23 -38.78
C MET A 8 -1.30 20.69 -38.59
N LYS A 9 -0.75 19.95 -39.56
CA LYS A 9 -0.54 18.50 -39.45
C LYS A 9 0.49 18.13 -38.37
N VAL A 10 1.53 18.93 -38.19
CA VAL A 10 2.54 18.71 -37.15
C VAL A 10 1.95 18.95 -35.77
N ILE A 11 1.23 20.07 -35.59
CA ILE A 11 0.55 20.41 -34.33
C ILE A 11 -0.45 19.31 -33.94
N SER A 12 -1.27 18.85 -34.89
CA SER A 12 -2.23 17.76 -34.66
C SER A 12 -1.55 16.47 -34.15
N ARG A 13 -0.39 16.10 -34.71
CA ARG A 13 0.36 14.91 -34.26
C ARG A 13 0.93 15.07 -32.85
N PHE A 14 1.45 16.24 -32.52
CA PHE A 14 1.90 16.53 -31.16
C PHE A 14 0.75 16.53 -30.17
N PHE A 15 -0.41 17.05 -30.55
CA PHE A 15 -1.61 16.99 -29.72
C PHE A 15 -2.08 15.55 -29.47
N ILE A 16 -2.11 14.70 -30.51
CA ILE A 16 -2.42 13.26 -30.36
C ILE A 16 -1.41 12.58 -29.44
N ALA A 17 -0.12 12.88 -29.59
CA ALA A 17 0.92 12.32 -28.72
C ALA A 17 0.77 12.80 -27.27
N PHE A 18 0.47 14.08 -27.04
CA PHE A 18 0.16 14.61 -25.72
C PHE A 18 -1.04 13.90 -25.11
N LEU A 19 -2.15 13.80 -25.82
CA LEU A 19 -3.36 13.11 -25.35
C LEU A 19 -3.09 11.63 -25.05
N SER A 20 -2.29 10.95 -25.90
CA SER A 20 -1.84 9.59 -25.67
C SER A 20 -1.00 9.48 -24.39
N SER A 21 -0.11 10.45 -24.11
CA SER A 21 0.67 10.47 -22.86
C SER A 21 -0.22 10.61 -21.61
N VAL A 22 -1.32 11.35 -21.69
CA VAL A 22 -2.29 11.46 -20.59
C VAL A 22 -3.00 10.14 -20.33
N PHE A 23 -3.44 9.43 -21.38
CA PHE A 23 -4.06 8.10 -21.22
C PHE A 23 -3.07 7.04 -20.73
N LEU A 24 -1.81 7.08 -21.20
CA LEU A 24 -0.77 6.20 -20.68
C LEU A 24 -0.48 6.49 -19.21
N PHE A 25 -0.37 7.77 -18.83
CA PHE A 25 -0.20 8.19 -17.45
C PHE A 25 -1.34 7.70 -16.56
N ALA A 26 -2.60 7.90 -16.98
CA ALA A 26 -3.76 7.40 -16.26
C ALA A 26 -3.75 5.87 -16.11
N PHE A 27 -3.38 5.15 -17.18
CA PHE A 27 -3.20 3.69 -17.12
C PHE A 27 -2.14 3.28 -16.09
N LEU A 28 -0.98 3.95 -16.06
CA LEU A 28 0.11 3.65 -15.12
C LEU A 28 -0.28 3.96 -13.67
N ILE A 29 -1.05 5.03 -13.41
CA ILE A 29 -1.63 5.31 -12.09
C ILE A 29 -2.52 4.15 -11.66
N LEU A 30 -3.48 3.75 -12.51
CA LEU A 30 -4.43 2.68 -12.20
C LEU A 30 -3.72 1.35 -11.98
N LEU A 31 -2.69 1.04 -12.78
CA LEU A 31 -1.83 -0.12 -12.60
C LEU A 31 -1.14 -0.08 -11.22
N THR A 32 -0.57 1.06 -10.85
CA THR A 32 0.13 1.22 -9.56
C THR A 32 -0.83 1.06 -8.38
N LEU A 33 -2.03 1.63 -8.45
CA LEU A 33 -3.09 1.44 -7.46
C LEU A 33 -3.51 -0.04 -7.36
N ARG A 34 -3.64 -0.73 -8.50
CA ARG A 34 -3.99 -2.16 -8.54
C ARG A 34 -2.94 -3.03 -7.84
N LEU A 35 -1.66 -2.72 -8.04
CA LEU A 35 -0.54 -3.48 -7.46
C LEU A 35 -0.35 -3.21 -5.95
N THR A 36 -0.93 -2.13 -5.43
CA THR A 36 -0.71 -1.67 -4.06
C THR A 36 -2.01 -1.69 -3.25
N LEU A 37 -2.80 -0.62 -3.29
CA LEU A 37 -4.00 -0.43 -2.46
C LEU A 37 -4.99 -1.60 -2.61
N PHE A 38 -5.13 -2.13 -3.82
CA PHE A 38 -6.07 -3.21 -4.13
C PHE A 38 -5.47 -4.63 -4.01
N SER A 39 -4.31 -4.77 -3.35
CA SER A 39 -3.59 -6.03 -3.18
C SER A 39 -3.36 -6.36 -1.71
N GLU A 40 -4.03 -7.42 -1.23
CA GLU A 40 -3.82 -8.00 0.11
C GLU A 40 -2.35 -8.42 0.32
N ASN A 41 -1.75 -9.01 -0.70
CA ASN A 41 -0.35 -9.41 -0.65
C ASN A 41 0.60 -8.22 -0.45
N TYR A 42 0.23 -7.04 -0.96
CA TYR A 42 1.05 -5.86 -0.80
C TYR A 42 1.04 -5.38 0.67
N ILE A 43 -0.13 -5.28 1.31
CA ILE A 43 -0.21 -4.84 2.71
C ILE A 43 0.53 -5.81 3.66
N ALA A 44 0.36 -7.12 3.47
CA ALA A 44 1.00 -8.14 4.29
C ALA A 44 2.54 -8.08 4.15
N LYS A 45 3.04 -7.90 2.93
CA LYS A 45 4.48 -7.71 2.69
C LYS A 45 5.04 -6.46 3.36
N GLN A 46 4.30 -5.35 3.37
CA GLN A 46 4.76 -4.14 4.04
C GLN A 46 4.72 -4.28 5.57
N ALA A 47 3.71 -4.97 6.12
CA ALA A 47 3.63 -5.28 7.55
C ALA A 47 4.84 -6.11 8.00
N ALA A 48 5.16 -7.18 7.26
CA ALA A 48 6.35 -7.99 7.53
C ALA A 48 7.66 -7.17 7.42
N LYS A 49 7.79 -6.34 6.38
CA LYS A 49 8.99 -5.51 6.16
C LYS A 49 9.18 -4.45 7.25
N ALA A 50 8.09 -3.93 7.81
CA ALA A 50 8.12 -2.96 8.91
C ALA A 50 8.29 -3.61 10.28
N ASN A 51 8.51 -4.93 10.37
CA ASN A 51 8.53 -5.68 11.63
C ASN A 51 7.26 -5.46 12.49
N TYR A 52 6.14 -5.12 11.83
CA TYR A 52 4.91 -4.66 12.47
C TYR A 52 4.39 -5.66 13.50
N TYR A 53 4.41 -6.96 13.18
CA TYR A 53 3.91 -8.00 14.09
C TYR A 53 4.69 -8.05 15.40
N SER A 54 6.02 -7.89 15.36
CA SER A 54 6.86 -7.96 16.56
C SER A 54 6.69 -6.68 17.40
N GLU A 55 6.74 -5.51 16.76
CA GLU A 55 6.59 -4.22 17.45
C GLU A 55 5.19 -4.06 18.07
N LEU A 56 4.15 -4.52 17.37
CA LEU A 56 2.79 -4.52 17.90
C LEU A 56 2.65 -5.47 19.09
N THR A 57 3.29 -6.65 19.03
CA THR A 57 3.29 -7.60 20.16
C THR A 57 3.92 -6.98 21.40
N GLU A 58 5.08 -6.33 21.24
CA GLU A 58 5.77 -5.64 22.34
C GLU A 58 4.91 -4.51 22.91
N GLU A 59 4.27 -3.72 22.04
CA GLU A 59 3.40 -2.62 22.46
C GLU A 59 2.15 -3.10 23.20
N ILE A 60 1.52 -4.19 22.74
CA ILE A 60 0.40 -4.84 23.41
C ILE A 60 0.81 -5.35 24.79
N ASN A 61 1.90 -6.14 24.90
CA ASN A 61 2.37 -6.68 26.16
C ASN A 61 2.71 -5.57 27.16
N ARG A 62 3.40 -4.52 26.70
CA ARG A 62 3.70 -3.34 27.51
C ARG A 62 2.43 -2.64 28.00
N GLN A 63 1.40 -2.53 27.16
CA GLN A 63 0.15 -1.88 27.57
C GLN A 63 -0.64 -2.73 28.56
N ILE A 64 -0.67 -4.05 28.39
CA ILE A 64 -1.26 -4.99 29.35
C ILE A 64 -0.57 -4.85 30.71
N GLU A 65 0.76 -4.89 30.72
CA GLU A 65 1.57 -4.74 31.93
C GLU A 65 1.33 -3.39 32.62
N ASN A 66 1.40 -2.28 31.88
CA ASN A 66 1.13 -0.94 32.40
C ASN A 66 -0.27 -0.82 33.02
N SER A 67 -1.26 -1.51 32.46
CA SER A 67 -2.62 -1.52 33.01
C SER A 67 -2.73 -2.28 34.34
N ALA A 68 -1.87 -3.26 34.58
CA ALA A 68 -1.85 -4.09 35.78
C ALA A 68 -1.03 -3.47 36.93
N LEU A 69 -0.18 -2.48 36.66
CA LEU A 69 0.61 -1.77 37.68
C LEU A 69 -0.29 -1.16 38.78
N GLY A 70 -1.46 -0.64 38.41
CA GLY A 70 -2.44 -0.08 39.36
C GLY A 70 -3.01 -1.11 40.34
N SER A 71 -2.84 -2.40 40.04
CA SER A 71 -3.25 -3.54 40.87
C SER A 71 -2.06 -4.20 41.59
N ASN A 72 -0.92 -3.51 41.70
CA ASN A 72 0.31 -4.00 42.33
C ASN A 72 0.94 -5.25 41.66
N ILE A 73 0.63 -5.49 40.38
CA ILE A 73 1.36 -6.49 39.59
C ILE A 73 2.63 -5.81 39.04
N PRO A 74 3.84 -6.27 39.42
CA PRO A 74 5.07 -5.62 39.00
C PRO A 74 5.40 -5.86 37.52
N GLN A 75 6.28 -5.00 36.98
CA GLN A 75 6.86 -5.22 35.66
C GLN A 75 7.63 -6.56 35.61
N GLY A 76 7.60 -7.22 34.46
CA GLY A 76 8.16 -8.54 34.19
C GLY A 76 7.15 -9.69 34.29
N VAL A 77 6.02 -9.53 34.98
CA VAL A 77 5.04 -10.62 35.17
C VAL A 77 4.22 -10.87 33.91
N LEU A 78 3.92 -9.81 33.14
CA LEU A 78 3.01 -9.87 31.99
C LEU A 78 3.68 -9.58 30.64
N ASN A 79 5.00 -9.38 30.62
CA ASN A 79 5.77 -8.94 29.45
C ASN A 79 5.73 -9.91 28.24
N GLU A 80 5.36 -11.17 28.44
CA GLU A 80 5.25 -12.20 27.40
C GLU A 80 3.86 -12.88 27.39
N SER A 81 2.84 -12.22 27.92
CA SER A 81 1.48 -12.78 27.99
C SER A 81 0.88 -13.05 26.61
N ILE A 82 1.25 -12.23 25.63
CA ILE A 82 0.81 -12.37 24.23
C ILE A 82 1.98 -12.81 23.35
N LYS A 83 1.72 -13.87 22.59
CA LYS A 83 2.66 -14.44 21.63
C LYS A 83 2.54 -13.76 20.27
N LYS A 84 3.69 -13.57 19.60
CA LYS A 84 3.77 -12.97 18.27
C LYS A 84 2.97 -13.73 17.22
N GLU A 85 2.95 -15.06 17.29
CA GLU A 85 2.25 -15.90 16.32
C GLU A 85 0.74 -15.65 16.33
N LEU A 86 0.18 -15.35 17.51
CA LEU A 86 -1.23 -15.01 17.66
C LEU A 86 -1.52 -13.64 17.04
N VAL A 87 -0.67 -12.64 17.33
CA VAL A 87 -0.76 -11.29 16.74
C VAL A 87 -0.67 -11.37 15.22
N GLU A 88 0.30 -12.11 14.67
CA GLU A 88 0.47 -12.26 13.22
C GLU A 88 -0.77 -12.90 12.58
N LYS A 89 -1.30 -13.96 13.17
CA LYS A 89 -2.51 -14.64 12.70
C LYS A 89 -3.72 -13.69 12.68
N ASP A 90 -3.96 -12.98 13.78
CA ASP A 90 -5.13 -12.12 13.93
C ASP A 90 -5.02 -10.86 13.06
N VAL A 91 -3.85 -10.22 12.97
CA VAL A 91 -3.61 -9.10 12.03
C VAL A 91 -3.82 -9.54 10.58
N ASN A 92 -3.33 -10.71 10.19
CA ASN A 92 -3.50 -11.20 8.82
C ASN A 92 -4.96 -11.54 8.51
N ALA A 93 -5.68 -12.13 9.47
CA ALA A 93 -7.13 -12.33 9.35
C ALA A 93 -7.89 -10.99 9.25
N TYR A 94 -7.44 -9.97 9.97
CA TYR A 94 -7.99 -8.62 9.89
C TYR A 94 -7.75 -7.99 8.51
N PHE A 95 -6.53 -8.08 7.97
CA PHE A 95 -6.23 -7.66 6.59
C PHE A 95 -7.09 -8.42 5.59
N ASN A 96 -7.23 -9.73 5.73
CA ASN A 96 -8.06 -10.54 4.84
C ASN A 96 -9.52 -10.05 4.81
N ALA A 97 -10.10 -9.77 5.99
CA ALA A 97 -11.46 -9.25 6.10
C ALA A 97 -11.65 -7.83 5.53
N MET A 98 -10.57 -7.06 5.45
CA MET A 98 -10.56 -5.76 4.77
C MET A 98 -10.67 -5.92 3.24
N TYR A 99 -10.02 -6.94 2.66
CA TYR A 99 -10.04 -7.20 1.21
C TYR A 99 -11.23 -8.04 0.75
N ASN A 100 -11.76 -8.90 1.63
CA ASN A 100 -12.87 -9.81 1.33
C ASN A 100 -14.17 -9.31 1.97
N THR A 101 -15.02 -8.66 1.18
CA THR A 101 -16.25 -7.98 1.62
C THR A 101 -17.29 -8.89 2.30
N GLY A 102 -17.19 -10.22 2.14
CA GLY A 102 -18.03 -11.21 2.81
C GLY A 102 -17.47 -11.78 4.12
N ALA A 103 -16.19 -11.54 4.45
CA ALA A 103 -15.55 -12.12 5.62
C ALA A 103 -15.79 -11.24 6.85
N LYS A 104 -16.41 -11.80 7.90
CA LYS A 104 -16.44 -11.18 9.23
C LYS A 104 -15.13 -11.49 9.93
N TYR A 105 -14.50 -10.47 10.50
CA TYR A 105 -13.34 -10.64 11.36
C TYR A 105 -13.81 -10.80 12.81
N SER A 106 -13.15 -11.69 13.52
CA SER A 106 -13.24 -11.84 14.97
C SER A 106 -11.89 -12.34 15.48
N ILE A 107 -11.54 -11.96 16.70
CA ILE A 107 -10.31 -12.41 17.34
C ILE A 107 -10.36 -13.93 17.54
N SER A 108 -9.26 -14.61 17.19
CA SER A 108 -9.30 -16.06 17.09
C SER A 108 -9.17 -16.80 18.43
N ASN A 109 -8.62 -16.17 19.47
CA ASN A 109 -8.35 -16.83 20.76
C ASN A 109 -8.49 -15.89 21.97
N GLU A 110 -9.64 -15.23 22.11
CA GLU A 110 -9.92 -14.35 23.26
C GLU A 110 -9.78 -15.09 24.60
N LYS A 111 -10.31 -16.31 24.67
CA LYS A 111 -10.24 -17.14 25.87
C LYS A 111 -8.80 -17.51 26.23
N GLY A 112 -7.96 -17.85 25.25
CA GLY A 112 -6.55 -18.15 25.52
C GLY A 112 -5.77 -16.94 26.02
N ILE A 113 -6.06 -15.74 25.51
CA ILE A 113 -5.45 -14.50 26.02
C ILE A 113 -5.84 -14.28 27.49
N HIS A 114 -7.14 -14.43 27.79
CA HIS A 114 -7.63 -14.34 29.16
C HIS A 114 -6.93 -15.35 30.08
N ASP A 115 -6.91 -16.62 29.67
CA ASP A 115 -6.35 -17.73 30.45
C ASP A 115 -4.83 -17.58 30.66
N ASP A 116 -4.07 -17.14 29.64
CA ASP A 116 -2.62 -16.92 29.74
C ASP A 116 -2.28 -15.79 30.73
N VAL A 117 -3.02 -14.66 30.69
CA VAL A 117 -2.85 -13.55 31.64
C VAL A 117 -3.28 -13.96 33.05
N SER A 118 -4.44 -14.60 33.19
CA SER A 118 -4.91 -15.12 34.48
C SER A 118 -3.88 -16.05 35.12
N LYS A 119 -3.31 -16.95 34.31
CA LYS A 119 -2.29 -17.89 34.76
C LYS A 119 -1.02 -17.18 35.20
N ALA A 120 -0.51 -16.22 34.43
CA ALA A 120 0.70 -15.48 34.77
C ALA A 120 0.55 -14.74 36.13
N ILE A 121 -0.60 -14.10 36.36
CA ILE A 121 -0.88 -13.42 37.64
C ILE A 121 -0.99 -14.44 38.79
N THR A 122 -1.71 -15.55 38.56
CA THR A 122 -1.89 -16.58 39.58
C THR A 122 -0.57 -17.27 39.96
N ASP A 123 0.30 -17.53 38.98
CA ASP A 123 1.61 -18.12 39.20
C ASP A 123 2.52 -17.16 39.99
N TYR A 124 2.47 -15.86 39.70
CA TYR A 124 3.13 -14.82 40.50
C TYR A 124 2.61 -14.77 41.94
N MET A 125 1.29 -14.81 42.16
CA MET A 125 0.70 -14.81 43.50
C MET A 125 1.17 -16.02 44.32
N LYS A 126 1.23 -17.21 43.71
CA LYS A 126 1.76 -18.43 44.34
C LYS A 126 3.24 -18.28 44.69
N GLU A 127 4.07 -17.77 43.78
CA GLU A 127 5.51 -17.59 44.00
C GLU A 127 5.78 -16.64 45.18
N LYS A 128 4.96 -15.58 45.31
CA LYS A 128 5.07 -14.59 46.38
C LYS A 128 4.27 -14.93 47.64
N ASN A 129 3.63 -16.09 47.69
CA ASN A 129 2.76 -16.53 48.79
C ASN A 129 1.67 -15.49 49.14
N ILE A 130 1.09 -14.86 48.12
CA ILE A 130 -0.03 -13.93 48.26
C ILE A 130 -1.30 -14.76 48.47
N GLU A 131 -2.07 -14.41 49.51
CA GLU A 131 -3.32 -15.09 49.83
C GLU A 131 -4.37 -14.88 48.71
N VAL A 132 -5.00 -15.98 48.30
CA VAL A 132 -6.06 -15.96 47.28
C VAL A 132 -7.40 -15.79 48.00
N THR A 133 -7.94 -14.58 47.96
CA THR A 133 -9.30 -14.26 48.44
C THR A 133 -10.28 -14.17 47.27
N PRO A 134 -11.61 -14.24 47.51
CA PRO A 134 -12.61 -14.00 46.47
C PRO A 134 -12.46 -12.64 45.77
N GLU A 135 -12.02 -11.59 46.47
CA GLU A 135 -11.74 -10.29 45.83
C GLU A 135 -10.54 -10.36 44.89
N SER A 136 -9.49 -11.09 45.28
CA SER A 136 -8.29 -11.26 44.44
C SER A 136 -8.59 -12.05 43.16
N GLU A 137 -9.44 -13.09 43.24
CA GLU A 137 -9.88 -13.85 42.05
C GLU A 137 -10.66 -12.96 41.09
N GLN A 138 -11.58 -12.13 41.60
CA GLN A 138 -12.31 -11.17 40.78
C GLN A 138 -11.37 -10.13 40.14
N ALA A 139 -10.34 -9.68 40.86
CA ALA A 139 -9.35 -8.76 40.32
C ALA A 139 -8.55 -9.39 39.17
N VAL A 140 -8.14 -10.66 39.31
CA VAL A 140 -7.45 -11.41 38.23
C VAL A 140 -8.32 -11.52 36.98
N VAL A 141 -9.60 -11.84 37.14
CA VAL A 141 -10.56 -11.88 36.02
C VAL A 141 -10.69 -10.51 35.36
N GLY A 142 -10.88 -9.45 36.15
CA GLY A 142 -11.01 -8.08 35.61
C GLY A 142 -9.76 -7.61 34.85
N LEU A 143 -8.56 -7.95 35.33
CA LEU A 143 -7.31 -7.68 34.64
C LEU A 143 -7.18 -8.47 33.34
N SER A 144 -7.60 -9.73 33.34
CA SER A 144 -7.56 -10.62 32.18
C SER A 144 -8.55 -10.17 31.10
N ASP A 145 -9.76 -9.76 31.48
CA ASP A 145 -10.75 -9.14 30.59
C ASP A 145 -10.23 -7.83 29.99
N ASN A 146 -9.57 -7.00 30.82
CA ASN A 146 -8.94 -5.78 30.34
C ASN A 146 -7.82 -6.07 29.33
N ALA A 147 -7.03 -7.12 29.54
CA ALA A 147 -6.00 -7.54 28.60
C ALA A 147 -6.59 -7.96 27.25
N VAL A 148 -7.71 -8.70 27.25
CA VAL A 148 -8.46 -9.02 26.01
C VAL A 148 -8.93 -7.75 25.30
N ASN A 149 -9.44 -6.75 26.05
CA ASN A 149 -9.89 -5.48 25.48
C ASN A 149 -8.73 -4.65 24.90
N ILE A 150 -7.58 -4.61 25.58
CA ILE A 150 -6.36 -3.98 25.07
C ILE A 150 -5.95 -4.66 23.77
N TYR A 151 -5.83 -5.99 23.77
CA TYR A 151 -5.48 -6.77 22.58
C TYR A 151 -6.43 -6.45 21.41
N LYS A 152 -7.75 -6.46 21.65
CA LYS A 152 -8.76 -6.05 20.66
C LYS A 152 -8.52 -4.66 20.10
N GLY A 153 -8.31 -3.67 20.98
CA GLY A 153 -8.12 -2.28 20.57
C GLY A 153 -6.89 -2.03 19.71
N TYR A 154 -5.83 -2.82 19.87
CA TYR A 154 -4.61 -2.72 19.05
C TYR A 154 -4.72 -3.45 17.72
N ILE A 155 -5.44 -4.57 17.66
CA ILE A 155 -5.61 -5.35 16.42
C ILE A 155 -6.75 -4.78 15.55
N GLU A 156 -7.91 -4.50 16.16
CA GLU A 156 -9.08 -4.00 15.46
C GLU A 156 -9.00 -2.49 15.29
N LEU A 157 -8.69 -2.06 14.08
CA LEU A 157 -8.73 -0.64 13.72
C LEU A 157 -10.12 -0.33 13.16
N PRO A 158 -11.07 0.25 13.92
CA PRO A 158 -12.49 0.21 13.54
C PRO A 158 -12.78 0.85 12.18
N PHE A 159 -11.94 1.81 11.76
CA PHE A 159 -12.08 2.53 10.50
C PHE A 159 -11.48 1.82 9.29
N LEU A 160 -10.44 0.99 9.47
CA LEU A 160 -9.66 0.45 8.35
C LEU A 160 -10.42 -0.63 7.57
N VAL A 161 -11.11 -1.56 8.24
CA VAL A 161 -11.97 -2.55 7.55
C VAL A 161 -13.11 -1.87 6.81
N SER A 162 -13.80 -0.90 7.42
CA SER A 162 -14.88 -0.17 6.76
C SER A 162 -14.39 0.60 5.53
N TYR A 163 -13.25 1.28 5.66
CA TYR A 163 -12.61 2.01 4.57
C TYR A 163 -12.12 1.07 3.46
N GLY A 164 -11.39 0.01 3.81
CA GLY A 164 -10.85 -0.95 2.85
C GLY A 164 -11.96 -1.67 2.08
N ARG A 165 -13.07 -2.06 2.74
CA ARG A 165 -14.24 -2.59 2.03
C ARG A 165 -14.84 -1.60 1.04
N LYS A 166 -14.95 -0.32 1.42
CA LYS A 166 -15.39 0.74 0.49
C LYS A 166 -14.46 0.84 -0.71
N VAL A 167 -13.14 0.85 -0.49
CA VAL A 167 -12.14 0.86 -1.56
C VAL A 167 -12.31 -0.36 -2.47
N MET A 168 -12.47 -1.56 -1.89
CA MET A 168 -12.61 -2.81 -2.65
C MET A 168 -13.87 -2.88 -3.51
N ASN A 169 -14.94 -2.18 -3.14
CA ASN A 169 -16.13 -2.04 -4.00
C ASN A 169 -15.82 -1.32 -5.32
N TYR A 170 -14.75 -0.52 -5.38
CA TYR A 170 -14.29 0.12 -6.62
C TYR A 170 -13.30 -0.74 -7.42
N LYS A 171 -12.92 -1.93 -6.96
CA LYS A 171 -11.92 -2.78 -7.64
C LYS A 171 -12.32 -3.10 -9.08
N SER A 172 -13.58 -3.51 -9.29
CA SER A 172 -14.09 -3.79 -10.64
C SER A 172 -14.07 -2.53 -11.52
N LYS A 173 -14.52 -1.39 -10.97
CA LYS A 173 -14.50 -0.10 -11.68
C LYS A 173 -13.08 0.31 -12.06
N LEU A 174 -12.10 0.14 -11.17
CA LEU A 174 -10.69 0.40 -11.45
C LEU A 174 -10.20 -0.39 -12.65
N VAL A 175 -10.49 -1.70 -12.70
CA VAL A 175 -10.09 -2.56 -13.82
C VAL A 175 -10.73 -2.10 -15.13
N ILE A 176 -12.01 -1.73 -15.11
CA ILE A 176 -12.70 -1.20 -16.29
C ILE A 176 -12.04 0.10 -16.77
N PHE A 177 -11.81 1.06 -15.86
CA PHE A 177 -11.11 2.31 -16.21
C PHE A 177 -9.71 2.07 -16.77
N MET A 178 -8.99 1.10 -16.22
CA MET A 178 -7.65 0.73 -16.69
C MET A 178 -7.72 0.16 -18.11
N ILE A 179 -8.67 -0.73 -18.41
CA ILE A 179 -8.90 -1.26 -19.76
C ILE A 179 -9.25 -0.14 -20.73
N VAL A 180 -10.16 0.76 -20.35
CA VAL A 180 -10.56 1.92 -21.18
C VAL A 180 -9.36 2.81 -21.49
N CYS A 181 -8.53 3.14 -20.50
CA CYS A 181 -7.32 3.94 -20.72
C CYS A 181 -6.33 3.24 -21.67
N GLY A 182 -6.14 1.93 -21.51
CA GLY A 182 -5.28 1.13 -22.38
C GLY A 182 -5.79 1.06 -23.83
N VAL A 183 -7.10 0.86 -24.02
CA VAL A 183 -7.72 0.85 -25.36
C VAL A 183 -7.63 2.22 -26.02
N LEU A 184 -7.92 3.30 -25.29
CA LEU A 184 -7.81 4.67 -25.82
C LEU A 184 -6.36 5.01 -26.20
N TRP A 185 -5.39 4.60 -25.36
CA TRP A 185 -3.97 4.75 -25.69
C TRP A 185 -3.58 3.99 -26.97
N ALA A 186 -4.05 2.76 -27.14
CA ALA A 186 -3.80 1.95 -28.34
C ALA A 186 -4.44 2.56 -29.60
N LEU A 187 -5.70 3.03 -29.50
CA LEU A 187 -6.40 3.70 -30.60
C LEU A 187 -5.68 4.99 -31.02
N LEU A 188 -5.25 5.81 -30.07
CA LEU A 188 -4.50 7.03 -30.37
C LEU A 188 -3.14 6.72 -31.01
N SER A 189 -2.47 5.66 -30.55
CA SER A 189 -1.23 5.17 -31.18
C SER A 189 -1.46 4.70 -32.62
N PHE A 190 -2.58 4.02 -32.89
CA PHE A 190 -2.97 3.60 -34.23
C PHE A 190 -3.29 4.79 -35.15
N PHE A 191 -4.06 5.77 -34.67
CA PHE A 191 -4.32 7.01 -35.43
C PHE A 191 -3.04 7.77 -35.74
N LEU A 192 -2.10 7.81 -34.79
CA LEU A 192 -0.81 8.43 -34.99
C LEU A 192 0.01 7.70 -36.07
N TYR A 193 0.02 6.36 -36.04
CA TYR A 193 0.67 5.54 -37.07
C TYR A 193 0.09 5.79 -38.47
N SER A 194 -1.24 5.82 -38.59
CA SER A 194 -1.95 6.12 -39.85
C SER A 194 -1.62 7.53 -40.36
N SER A 195 -1.65 8.55 -39.50
CA SER A 195 -1.29 9.93 -39.83
C SER A 195 0.16 10.09 -40.30
N LEU A 196 1.05 9.19 -39.85
CA LEU A 196 2.45 9.14 -40.22
C LEU A 196 2.72 8.38 -41.52
N ARG A 197 1.68 7.96 -42.26
CA ARG A 197 1.76 7.17 -43.51
C ARG A 197 2.47 5.82 -43.31
N GLY A 198 2.35 5.22 -42.13
CA GLY A 198 2.91 3.89 -41.84
C GLY A 198 4.43 3.84 -41.59
N TYR A 199 5.13 4.97 -41.54
CA TYR A 199 6.57 4.97 -41.24
C TYR A 199 6.84 4.65 -39.76
N PHE A 200 7.20 3.40 -39.48
CA PHE A 200 7.40 2.88 -38.13
C PHE A 200 8.44 3.64 -37.29
N HIS A 201 9.55 4.09 -37.90
CA HIS A 201 10.57 4.89 -37.17
C HIS A 201 9.98 6.20 -36.62
N ARG A 202 9.02 6.82 -37.33
CA ARG A 202 8.36 8.04 -36.84
C ARG A 202 7.44 7.74 -35.68
N LEU A 203 6.73 6.61 -35.69
CA LEU A 203 5.88 6.18 -34.58
C LEU A 203 6.72 6.00 -33.31
N LEU A 204 7.86 5.31 -33.41
CA LEU A 204 8.78 5.11 -32.27
C LEU A 204 9.24 6.45 -31.66
N ARG A 205 9.55 7.46 -32.48
CA ARG A 205 9.89 8.80 -31.97
C ARG A 205 8.76 9.42 -31.16
N TYR A 206 7.50 9.27 -31.58
CA TYR A 206 6.38 9.79 -30.80
C TYR A 206 6.09 8.96 -29.55
N TRP A 207 6.26 7.63 -29.60
CA TRP A 207 6.20 6.77 -28.42
C TRP A 207 7.26 7.14 -27.38
N ALA A 208 8.45 7.55 -27.81
CA ALA A 208 9.45 8.12 -26.91
C ALA A 208 8.90 9.33 -26.14
N TYR A 209 8.30 10.30 -26.83
CA TYR A 209 7.70 11.47 -26.19
C TYR A 209 6.53 11.11 -25.27
N ILE A 210 5.68 10.17 -25.68
CA ILE A 210 4.54 9.68 -24.89
C ILE A 210 5.03 9.05 -23.57
N CYS A 211 5.99 8.13 -23.64
CA CYS A 211 6.51 7.39 -22.48
C CYS A 211 7.34 8.28 -21.54
N ILE A 212 8.13 9.21 -22.08
CA ILE A 212 8.86 10.18 -21.27
C ILE A 212 7.88 11.14 -20.57
N GLY A 213 6.88 11.66 -21.30
CA GLY A 213 5.87 12.55 -20.75
C GLY A 213 5.06 11.90 -19.63
N SER A 214 4.55 10.68 -19.86
CA SER A 214 3.82 9.94 -18.83
C SER A 214 4.69 9.60 -17.62
N GLY A 215 5.96 9.23 -17.86
CA GLY A 215 6.91 8.92 -16.80
C GLY A 215 7.25 10.12 -15.93
N LEU A 216 7.49 11.29 -16.52
CA LEU A 216 7.72 12.53 -15.79
C LEU A 216 6.51 12.92 -14.92
N MET A 217 5.30 12.85 -15.47
CA MET A 217 4.07 13.12 -14.70
C MET A 217 3.93 12.17 -13.50
N MET A 218 4.38 10.92 -13.64
CA MET A 218 4.37 9.92 -12.57
C MET A 218 5.41 10.17 -11.47
N VAL A 219 6.56 10.77 -11.79
CA VAL A 219 7.65 11.01 -10.82
C VAL A 219 7.46 12.30 -10.04
N VAL A 220 6.98 13.38 -10.68
CA VAL A 220 6.97 14.73 -10.07
C VAL A 220 6.12 14.79 -8.80
N VAL A 221 4.85 14.38 -8.87
CA VAL A 221 3.92 14.53 -7.72
C VAL A 221 4.35 13.71 -6.50
N PRO A 222 4.67 12.40 -6.62
CA PRO A 222 5.12 11.61 -5.47
C PRO A 222 6.41 12.14 -4.84
N THR A 223 7.35 12.62 -5.67
CA THR A 223 8.62 13.18 -5.17
C THR A 223 8.37 14.42 -4.32
N LEU A 224 7.49 15.32 -4.75
CA LEU A 224 7.12 16.51 -3.98
C LEU A 224 6.48 16.15 -2.63
N ILE A 225 5.60 15.14 -2.60
CA ILE A 225 4.97 14.68 -1.36
C ILE A 225 6.01 14.12 -0.37
N ILE A 226 6.96 13.32 -0.87
CA ILE A 226 8.05 12.77 -0.05
C ILE A 226 8.93 13.90 0.52
N MET A 227 9.31 14.88 -0.31
CA MET A 227 10.16 16.00 0.11
C MET A 227 9.50 16.89 1.17
N GLN A 228 8.18 17.10 1.10
CA GLN A 228 7.44 17.88 2.10
C GLN A 228 7.31 17.17 3.46
N GLY A 229 7.63 15.87 3.53
CA GLY A 229 7.54 15.10 4.78
C GLY A 229 6.12 14.98 5.32
N PHE A 230 5.10 15.07 4.46
CA PHE A 230 3.68 15.03 4.88
C PHE A 230 3.36 13.76 5.70
N LEU A 231 3.97 12.63 5.33
CA LEU A 231 3.80 11.35 6.00
C LEU A 231 4.29 11.34 7.47
N LYS A 232 5.20 12.24 7.85
CA LYS A 232 5.74 12.31 9.22
C LYS A 232 4.79 12.99 10.21
N LYS A 233 3.73 13.65 9.73
CA LYS A 233 2.79 14.46 10.54
C LYS A 233 1.53 13.70 10.97
N LEU A 234 1.47 12.39 10.76
CA LEU A 234 0.32 11.58 11.13
C LEU A 234 0.26 11.40 12.65
N GLY A 235 -0.85 11.81 13.27
CA GLY A 235 -1.09 11.65 14.71
C GLY A 235 -1.55 10.24 15.08
N ILE A 236 -0.67 9.25 14.93
CA ILE A 236 -0.95 7.85 15.29
C ILE A 236 -0.32 7.58 16.66
N GLN A 237 -1.12 7.08 17.61
CA GLN A 237 -0.67 6.85 18.99
C GLN A 237 0.24 5.63 19.12
N SER A 238 -0.10 4.53 18.43
CA SER A 238 0.73 3.33 18.42
C SER A 238 1.98 3.55 17.56
N LYS A 239 3.15 3.27 18.13
CA LYS A 239 4.41 3.40 17.39
C LYS A 239 4.51 2.36 16.27
N ALA A 240 4.16 1.11 16.57
CA ALA A 240 4.18 0.02 15.58
C ALA A 240 3.29 0.38 14.38
N MET A 241 2.11 0.94 14.65
CA MET A 241 1.19 1.40 13.61
C MET A 241 1.73 2.57 12.82
N TYR A 242 2.34 3.55 13.49
CA TYR A 242 2.93 4.71 12.85
C TYR A 242 4.02 4.28 11.85
N ASP A 243 4.96 3.44 12.31
CA ASP A 243 6.07 2.96 11.50
C ASP A 243 5.57 2.10 10.33
N PHE A 244 4.57 1.23 10.56
CA PHE A 244 3.92 0.48 9.50
C PHE A 244 3.25 1.36 8.45
N ILE A 245 2.39 2.30 8.86
CA ILE A 245 1.65 3.17 7.93
C ILE A 245 2.61 4.08 7.16
N GLN A 246 3.63 4.62 7.82
CA GLN A 246 4.64 5.44 7.17
C GLN A 246 5.42 4.62 6.13
N ASN A 247 5.84 3.41 6.46
CA ASN A 247 6.53 2.51 5.53
C ASN A 247 5.63 2.10 4.35
N TYR A 248 4.36 1.80 4.62
CA TYR A 248 3.37 1.45 3.61
C TYR A 248 3.17 2.60 2.61
N LEU A 249 2.90 3.81 3.10
CA LEU A 249 2.66 4.99 2.27
C LEU A 249 3.93 5.44 1.54
N SER A 250 5.10 5.35 2.18
CA SER A 250 6.37 5.66 1.52
C SER A 250 6.66 4.67 0.38
N SER A 251 6.53 3.36 0.64
CA SER A 251 6.70 2.32 -0.39
C SER A 251 5.68 2.48 -1.53
N PHE A 252 4.45 2.88 -1.21
CA PHE A 252 3.42 3.21 -2.19
C PHE A 252 3.87 4.33 -3.13
N LEU A 253 4.35 5.46 -2.59
CA LEU A 253 4.86 6.58 -3.40
C LEU A 253 6.11 6.21 -4.21
N TRP A 254 7.02 5.42 -3.64
CA TRP A 254 8.19 4.93 -4.36
C TRP A 254 7.82 4.07 -5.56
N LEU A 255 6.73 3.29 -5.49
CA LEU A 255 6.29 2.50 -6.65
C LEU A 255 5.85 3.39 -7.82
N PHE A 256 5.21 4.54 -7.56
CA PHE A 256 4.91 5.51 -8.62
C PHE A 256 6.19 6.01 -9.30
N ILE A 257 7.22 6.33 -8.50
CA ILE A 257 8.52 6.78 -9.02
C ILE A 257 9.17 5.69 -9.86
N ILE A 258 9.21 4.43 -9.38
CA ILE A 258 9.81 3.30 -10.10
C ILE A 258 9.08 3.07 -11.43
N VAL A 259 7.74 3.02 -11.44
CA VAL A 259 6.95 2.84 -12.67
C VAL A 259 7.17 4.02 -13.64
N GLY A 260 7.27 5.25 -13.11
CA GLY A 260 7.61 6.43 -13.89
C GLY A 260 9.00 6.35 -14.53
N MET A 261 10.01 5.94 -13.78
CA MET A 261 11.38 5.75 -14.27
C MET A 261 11.47 4.65 -15.33
N VAL A 262 10.74 3.54 -15.16
CA VAL A 262 10.63 2.49 -16.17
C VAL A 262 10.00 3.03 -17.46
N SER A 263 8.96 3.87 -17.35
CA SER A 263 8.35 4.54 -18.51
C SER A 263 9.34 5.49 -19.21
N ILE A 264 10.13 6.25 -18.47
CA ILE A 264 11.18 7.13 -19.05
C ILE A 264 12.23 6.29 -19.77
N ALA A 265 12.72 5.22 -19.16
CA ALA A 265 13.70 4.31 -19.76
C ALA A 265 13.17 3.69 -21.06
N ALA A 266 11.92 3.21 -21.06
CA ALA A 266 11.26 2.71 -22.27
C ALA A 266 11.18 3.79 -23.36
N GLY A 267 10.90 5.03 -23.00
CA GLY A 267 10.90 6.16 -23.92
C GLY A 267 12.28 6.44 -24.54
N ILE A 268 13.36 6.38 -23.75
CA ILE A 268 14.74 6.51 -24.25
C ILE A 268 15.06 5.39 -25.24
N ILE A 269 14.69 4.14 -24.92
CA ILE A 269 14.87 2.99 -25.82
C ILE A 269 14.14 3.22 -27.14
N PHE A 270 12.88 3.68 -27.12
CA PHE A 270 12.15 4.01 -28.33
C PHE A 270 12.79 5.13 -29.16
N ALA A 271 13.41 6.12 -28.50
CA ALA A 271 14.14 7.19 -29.18
C ALA A 271 15.36 6.63 -29.94
N VAL A 272 16.14 5.75 -29.31
CA VAL A 272 17.30 5.10 -29.93
C VAL A 272 16.86 4.21 -31.09
N LEU A 273 15.86 3.35 -30.89
CA LEU A 273 15.33 2.48 -31.94
C LEU A 273 14.77 3.25 -33.13
N SER A 274 14.14 4.40 -32.89
CA SER A 274 13.70 5.32 -33.94
C SER A 274 14.88 5.78 -34.80
N GLU A 275 15.98 6.20 -34.19
CA GLU A 275 17.17 6.68 -34.90
C GLU A 275 17.86 5.56 -35.69
N VAL A 276 17.97 4.36 -35.11
CA VAL A 276 18.53 3.18 -35.81
C VAL A 276 17.70 2.83 -37.04
N LYS A 277 16.38 2.69 -36.90
CA LYS A 277 15.49 2.38 -38.03
C LYS A 277 15.48 3.48 -39.09
N ARG A 278 15.63 4.74 -38.68
CA ARG A 278 15.78 5.87 -39.62
C ARG A 278 17.05 5.68 -40.46
N LYS A 279 18.19 5.41 -39.82
CA LYS A 279 19.48 5.21 -40.53
C LYS A 279 19.42 4.03 -41.50
N GLN A 280 18.83 2.91 -41.10
CA GLN A 280 18.67 1.73 -41.97
C GLN A 280 17.87 2.05 -43.24
N LEU A 281 16.76 2.79 -43.11
CA LEU A 281 15.95 3.18 -44.27
C LEU A 281 16.71 4.06 -45.28
N PHE A 282 17.62 4.91 -44.80
CA PHE A 282 18.42 5.81 -45.66
C PHE A 282 19.79 5.24 -46.07
N SER A 283 20.19 4.08 -45.55
CA SER A 283 21.39 3.37 -46.00
C SER A 283 21.10 2.30 -47.06
N THR A 284 19.83 2.11 -47.41
CA THR A 284 19.38 1.14 -48.43
C THR A 284 18.93 1.83 -49.73
N GLU A 285 19.06 3.16 -49.79
CA GLU A 285 19.02 3.99 -51.01
C GLU A 285 20.44 4.33 -51.43
#